data_AF-A0A2I1G936-F1
#
_entry.id   AF-A0A2I1G936-F1
#
_cell.length_a   1.000
_cell.length_b   1.000
_cell.length_c   1.000
_cell.angle_alpha   90.00
_cell.angle_beta   90.00
_cell.angle_gamma   90.00
#
_symmetry.space_group_name_H-M   'P 1'
#
loop_
_entity.id
_entity.type
_entity.pdbx_description
1 polymer ?
#
loop_
_entity_poly.entity_id
_entity_poly.type
_entity_poly.pdbx_seq_one_letter_code
_entity_poly.pdbx_strand_id
1 'polypeptide(L)'
;MANDNREIQFEGFDIKTGNIDLNSLPENLTFTHGNIFENGLPYPDNYFDYVNVRGLLGWLPSDKISFVIEEIKRTLIPGGKIEMLETDVIIKNATKHYEEKLGKIWRDLCACKGYDPNNVIELDKFLERGFFGIKNSKLSIPIGGFSGKIGELYAEAFICAVTTIASVMKEKLNMTDKEIQEYLPECIEKLNIALAYTNIYLVTATKSF
;
A
#
# COMPACT_ATOMS: atom_id res chain seq x y z
N MET A 1 -13.59 -5.37 -7.76
CA MET A 1 -13.22 -4.74 -9.05
C MET A 1 -13.58 -5.66 -10.22
N ALA A 2 -12.80 -6.68 -10.56
CA ALA A 2 -13.10 -7.52 -11.75
C ALA A 2 -14.48 -8.20 -11.71
N ASN A 3 -14.85 -8.80 -10.56
CA ASN A 3 -16.17 -9.42 -10.37
C ASN A 3 -17.36 -8.46 -10.58
N ASP A 4 -17.15 -7.18 -10.26
CA ASP A 4 -18.21 -6.17 -10.24
C ASP A 4 -18.34 -5.41 -11.58
N ASN A 5 -17.38 -5.59 -12.50
CA ASN A 5 -17.29 -4.85 -13.77
C ASN A 5 -16.93 -5.82 -14.90
N ARG A 6 -17.87 -6.67 -15.31
CA ARG A 6 -17.62 -7.79 -16.24
C ARG A 6 -17.30 -7.35 -17.67
N GLU A 7 -17.65 -6.12 -18.01
CA GLU A 7 -17.39 -5.48 -19.29
C GLU A 7 -15.96 -4.91 -19.41
N ILE A 8 -15.23 -4.78 -18.30
CA ILE A 8 -13.86 -4.28 -18.26
C ILE A 8 -12.90 -5.47 -18.24
N GLN A 9 -11.85 -5.40 -19.06
CA GLN A 9 -10.73 -6.34 -19.01
C GLN A 9 -9.71 -5.86 -17.97
N PHE A 10 -9.30 -6.75 -17.08
CA PHE A 10 -8.33 -6.47 -16.04
C PHE A 10 -7.04 -7.27 -16.26
N GLU A 11 -5.92 -6.60 -16.02
CA GLU A 11 -4.59 -7.18 -15.99
C GLU A 11 -4.00 -6.95 -14.59
N GLY A 12 -3.76 -8.04 -13.86
CA GLY A 12 -3.10 -8.03 -12.56
C GLY A 12 -1.62 -8.37 -12.70
N PHE A 13 -0.77 -7.72 -11.91
CA PHE A 13 0.67 -7.98 -11.89
C PHE A 13 1.22 -7.94 -10.46
N ASP A 14 1.95 -8.98 -10.05
CA ASP A 14 2.64 -9.02 -8.76
C ASP A 14 3.87 -9.93 -8.80
N ILE A 15 4.83 -9.67 -7.91
CA ILE A 15 6.01 -10.51 -7.68
C ILE A 15 5.68 -11.75 -6.84
N LYS A 16 4.52 -11.79 -6.18
CA LYS A 16 4.04 -12.95 -5.42
C LYS A 16 2.69 -13.43 -5.94
N THR A 17 2.62 -14.69 -6.32
CA THR A 17 1.37 -15.39 -6.66
C THR A 17 0.83 -16.25 -5.53
N GLY A 18 1.59 -16.48 -4.45
CA GLY A 18 1.34 -17.54 -3.47
C GLY A 18 0.00 -17.49 -2.72
N ASN A 19 -0.72 -16.36 -2.77
CA ASN A 19 -2.02 -16.19 -2.12
C ASN A 19 -3.19 -16.08 -3.13
N ILE A 20 -2.93 -16.23 -4.43
CA ILE A 20 -3.95 -16.12 -5.47
C ILE A 20 -4.24 -17.52 -6.00
N ASP A 21 -5.48 -17.97 -5.81
CA ASP A 21 -5.97 -19.14 -6.53
C ASP A 21 -6.29 -18.74 -7.97
N LEU A 22 -5.34 -18.99 -8.86
CA LEU A 22 -5.45 -18.65 -10.28
C LEU A 22 -6.67 -19.34 -10.95
N ASN A 23 -7.20 -20.42 -10.38
CA ASN A 23 -8.36 -21.13 -10.94
C ASN A 23 -9.70 -20.50 -10.56
N SER A 24 -9.72 -19.58 -9.60
CA SER A 24 -10.93 -18.85 -9.18
C SER A 24 -10.95 -17.38 -9.61
N LEU A 25 -10.04 -17.00 -10.52
CA LEU A 25 -10.06 -15.67 -11.10
C LEU A 25 -11.28 -15.48 -12.01
N PRO A 26 -11.89 -14.28 -12.03
CA PRO A 26 -12.93 -13.93 -12.99
C PRO A 26 -12.44 -14.04 -14.43
N GLU A 27 -13.33 -14.43 -15.36
CA GLU A 27 -12.99 -14.62 -16.78
C GLU A 27 -12.42 -13.35 -17.46
N ASN A 28 -12.72 -12.17 -16.92
CA ASN A 28 -12.24 -10.87 -17.39
C ASN A 28 -10.96 -10.39 -16.67
N LEU A 29 -10.24 -11.26 -15.97
CA LEU A 29 -8.99 -10.94 -15.28
C LEU A 29 -7.88 -11.92 -15.68
N THR A 30 -6.83 -11.39 -16.30
CA THR A 30 -5.56 -12.10 -16.45
C THR A 30 -4.60 -11.68 -15.34
N PHE A 31 -3.87 -12.62 -14.75
CA PHE A 31 -2.87 -12.33 -13.73
C PHE A 31 -1.47 -12.77 -14.17
N THR A 32 -0.53 -11.84 -14.15
CA THR A 32 0.86 -12.03 -14.57
C THR A 32 1.79 -11.98 -13.37
N HIS A 33 2.60 -13.02 -13.20
CA HIS A 33 3.67 -13.04 -12.21
C HIS A 33 4.94 -12.44 -12.78
N GLY A 34 5.53 -11.48 -12.07
CA GLY A 34 6.80 -10.90 -12.49
C GLY A 34 7.38 -9.89 -11.50
N ASN A 35 8.67 -9.63 -11.67
CA ASN A 35 9.36 -8.55 -10.97
C ASN A 35 9.52 -7.37 -11.93
N ILE A 36 8.82 -6.26 -11.66
CA ILE A 36 8.90 -5.05 -12.48
C ILE A 36 10.34 -4.52 -12.60
N PHE A 37 11.19 -4.75 -11.59
CA PHE A 37 12.57 -4.27 -11.60
C PHE A 37 13.55 -5.14 -12.39
N GLU A 38 13.13 -6.31 -12.86
CA GLU A 38 13.95 -7.18 -13.72
C GLU A 38 13.67 -6.93 -15.20
N ASN A 39 12.40 -6.91 -15.58
CA ASN A 39 11.99 -6.88 -17.00
C ASN A 39 10.98 -5.78 -17.33
N GLY A 40 10.70 -4.87 -16.39
CA GLY A 40 9.60 -3.90 -16.54
C GLY A 40 8.23 -4.57 -16.48
N LEU A 41 7.21 -3.82 -16.89
CA LEU A 41 5.88 -4.34 -17.12
C LEU A 41 5.82 -5.03 -18.48
N PRO A 42 5.32 -6.28 -18.57
CA PRO A 42 5.31 -7.09 -19.81
C PRO A 42 4.21 -6.67 -20.79
N TYR A 43 3.91 -5.38 -20.84
CA TYR A 43 2.88 -4.78 -21.69
C TYR A 43 3.51 -3.79 -22.67
N PRO A 44 2.98 -3.69 -23.90
CA PRO A 44 3.43 -2.68 -24.87
C PRO A 44 3.23 -1.25 -24.38
N ASP A 45 3.85 -0.31 -25.08
CA ASP A 45 3.61 1.12 -24.88
C ASP A 45 2.16 1.46 -25.25
N ASN A 46 1.53 2.36 -24.48
CA ASN A 46 0.17 2.84 -24.73
C ASN A 46 -0.86 1.69 -24.87
N TYR A 47 -0.86 0.78 -23.89
CA TYR A 47 -1.71 -0.39 -23.83
C TYR A 47 -2.95 -0.21 -22.93
N PHE A 48 -2.81 0.48 -21.79
CA PHE A 48 -3.88 0.63 -20.81
C PHE A 48 -4.60 1.98 -20.90
N ASP A 49 -5.92 1.96 -20.79
CA ASP A 49 -6.74 3.16 -20.58
C ASP A 49 -6.64 3.69 -19.13
N TYR A 50 -6.43 2.77 -18.18
CA TYR A 50 -6.43 3.03 -16.75
C TYR A 50 -5.44 2.12 -16.02
N VAL A 51 -4.65 2.69 -15.11
CA VAL A 51 -3.76 1.93 -14.22
C VAL A 51 -4.08 2.25 -12.77
N ASN A 52 -4.25 1.21 -11.97
CA ASN A 52 -4.45 1.31 -10.52
C ASN A 52 -3.25 0.74 -9.77
N VAL A 53 -2.68 1.53 -8.86
CA VAL A 53 -1.58 1.11 -7.97
C VAL A 53 -2.07 1.19 -6.53
N ARG A 54 -1.95 0.09 -5.77
CA ARG A 54 -2.40 0.06 -4.37
C ARG A 54 -1.41 -0.67 -3.49
N GLY A 55 -0.99 -0.01 -2.41
CA GLY A 55 -0.17 -0.62 -1.35
C GLY A 55 1.21 -1.10 -1.81
N LEU A 56 1.81 -0.45 -2.81
CA LEU A 56 3.10 -0.82 -3.38
C LEU A 56 4.16 0.26 -3.12
N LEU A 57 3.85 1.51 -3.48
CA LEU A 57 4.84 2.57 -3.60
C LEU A 57 5.42 2.99 -2.25
N GLY A 58 4.64 2.89 -1.17
CA GLY A 58 5.12 3.17 0.18
C GLY A 58 6.22 2.23 0.69
N TRP A 59 6.43 1.11 0.01
CA TRP A 59 7.44 0.10 0.34
C TRP A 59 8.60 0.07 -0.65
N LEU A 60 8.84 1.18 -1.35
CA LEU A 60 9.92 1.33 -2.32
C LEU A 60 10.80 2.53 -1.97
N PRO A 61 12.12 2.45 -2.23
CA PRO A 61 12.99 3.61 -2.28
C PRO A 61 12.55 4.58 -3.39
N SER A 62 12.86 5.87 -3.25
CA SER A 62 12.33 6.91 -4.14
C SER A 62 12.76 6.73 -5.61
N ASP A 63 13.98 6.26 -5.87
CA ASP A 63 14.45 5.94 -7.23
C ASP A 63 13.65 4.80 -7.87
N LYS A 64 13.23 3.82 -7.07
CA LYS A 64 12.38 2.71 -7.51
C LYS A 64 10.94 3.16 -7.78
N ILE A 65 10.41 4.10 -7.00
CA ILE A 65 9.09 4.71 -7.29
C ILE A 65 9.13 5.40 -8.65
N SER A 66 10.13 6.25 -8.90
CA SER A 66 10.27 6.91 -10.20
C SER A 66 10.31 5.93 -11.37
N PHE A 67 11.03 4.82 -11.22
CA PHE A 67 11.05 3.76 -12.23
C PHE A 67 9.66 3.13 -12.48
N VAL A 68 8.94 2.78 -11.41
CA VAL A 68 7.58 2.22 -11.51
C VAL A 68 6.64 3.20 -12.20
N ILE A 69 6.70 4.49 -11.86
CA ILE A 69 5.87 5.53 -12.48
C ILE A 69 6.19 5.69 -13.97
N GLU A 70 7.46 5.61 -14.38
CA GLU A 70 7.81 5.67 -15.81
C GLU A 70 7.33 4.43 -16.57
N GLU A 71 7.39 3.22 -15.98
CA GLU A 71 6.83 2.02 -16.60
C GLU A 71 5.30 2.08 -16.74
N ILE A 72 4.61 2.62 -15.74
CA ILE A 72 3.17 2.87 -15.81
C ILE A 72 2.88 3.90 -16.89
N LYS A 73 3.62 5.01 -16.91
CA LYS A 73 3.46 6.05 -17.93
C LYS A 73 3.72 5.51 -19.33
N ARG A 74 4.70 4.63 -19.53
CA ARG A 74 4.98 3.98 -20.81
C ARG A 74 3.78 3.15 -21.27
N THR A 75 3.23 2.34 -20.39
CA THR A 75 2.12 1.41 -20.70
C THR A 75 0.74 2.08 -20.76
N LEU A 76 0.56 3.24 -20.15
CA LEU A 76 -0.70 3.99 -20.19
C LEU A 76 -0.85 4.76 -21.52
N ILE A 77 -2.03 4.83 -22.13
CA ILE A 77 -2.25 5.63 -23.36
C ILE A 77 -2.18 7.14 -23.05
N PRO A 78 -1.86 8.01 -24.04
CA PRO A 78 -2.07 9.45 -23.89
C PRO A 78 -3.53 9.77 -23.53
N GLY A 79 -3.75 10.58 -22.49
CA GLY A 79 -5.09 10.82 -21.95
C GLY A 79 -5.64 9.71 -21.04
N GLY A 80 -4.92 8.59 -20.89
CA GLY A 80 -5.23 7.54 -19.92
C GLY A 80 -5.02 8.01 -18.49
N LYS A 81 -5.60 7.30 -17.52
CA LYS A 81 -5.64 7.73 -16.11
C LYS A 81 -4.84 6.80 -15.20
N ILE A 82 -4.20 7.39 -14.21
CA ILE A 82 -3.57 6.67 -13.10
C ILE A 82 -4.30 7.01 -11.79
N GLU A 83 -4.51 5.98 -10.96
CA GLU A 83 -4.96 6.11 -9.59
C GLU A 83 -4.02 5.35 -8.66
N MET A 84 -3.52 6.03 -7.63
CA MET A 84 -2.65 5.46 -6.62
C MET A 84 -3.32 5.60 -5.24
N LEU A 85 -3.44 4.50 -4.51
CA LEU A 85 -3.90 4.52 -3.12
C LEU A 85 -2.83 3.92 -2.20
N GLU A 86 -2.27 4.75 -1.33
CA GLU A 86 -1.18 4.36 -0.44
C GLU A 86 -1.48 4.76 1.00
N THR A 87 -1.05 3.92 1.95
CA THR A 87 -1.26 4.14 3.38
C THR A 87 0.01 4.70 4.02
N ASP A 88 -0.14 5.72 4.84
CA ASP A 88 0.93 6.30 5.65
C ASP A 88 1.49 5.21 6.59
N VAL A 89 2.81 5.06 6.58
CA VAL A 89 3.51 4.10 7.45
C VAL A 89 3.48 4.57 8.91
N ILE A 90 3.30 5.88 9.14
CA ILE A 90 3.35 6.48 10.48
C ILE A 90 1.94 6.77 11.00
N ILE A 91 1.55 6.02 12.04
CA ILE A 91 0.32 6.24 12.80
C ILE A 91 0.38 7.60 13.51
N LYS A 92 -0.72 8.37 13.43
CA LYS A 92 -0.90 9.64 14.12
C LYS A 92 -1.60 9.43 15.47
N ASN A 93 -1.27 10.27 16.45
CA ASN A 93 -1.69 10.12 17.86
C ASN A 93 -1.36 8.73 18.44
N ALA A 94 -0.27 8.11 17.97
CA ALA A 94 0.17 6.83 18.48
C ALA A 94 0.52 6.89 19.97
N THR A 95 0.36 5.77 20.67
CA THR A 95 0.67 5.69 22.10
C THR A 95 2.13 5.34 22.34
N LYS A 96 2.66 5.72 23.51
CA LYS A 96 4.00 5.28 23.94
C LYS A 96 4.16 3.76 23.88
N HIS A 97 3.11 3.02 24.26
CA HIS A 97 3.08 1.56 24.21
C HIS A 97 3.29 1.00 22.79
N TYR A 98 2.70 1.65 21.78
CA TYR A 98 2.95 1.33 20.37
C TYR A 98 4.36 1.77 19.93
N GLU A 99 4.75 2.99 20.26
CA GLU A 99 5.98 3.62 19.77
C GLU A 99 7.26 2.92 20.24
N GLU A 100 7.28 2.42 21.48
CA GLU A 100 8.42 1.71 22.06
C GLU A 100 8.63 0.31 21.45
N LYS A 101 7.64 -0.23 20.73
CA LYS A 101 7.69 -1.55 20.10
C LYS A 101 7.46 -1.46 18.60
N LEU A 102 6.20 -1.55 18.15
CA LEU A 102 5.86 -1.61 16.73
C LEU A 102 6.28 -0.35 15.97
N GLY A 103 6.04 0.84 16.54
CA GLY A 103 6.44 2.09 15.89
C GLY A 103 7.95 2.13 15.62
N LYS A 104 8.76 1.66 16.59
CA LYS A 104 10.20 1.52 16.42
C LYS A 104 10.57 0.49 15.34
N ILE A 105 9.94 -0.69 15.34
CA ILE A 105 10.21 -1.72 14.32
C ILE A 105 9.92 -1.19 12.92
N TRP A 106 8.78 -0.52 12.72
CA TRP A 106 8.43 0.03 11.41
C TRP A 106 9.47 1.06 10.93
N ARG A 107 9.89 1.98 11.80
CA ARG A 107 10.96 2.94 11.47
C ARG A 107 12.29 2.26 11.14
N ASP A 108 12.69 1.26 11.93
CA ASP A 108 13.94 0.53 11.70
C ASP A 108 13.89 -0.25 10.38
N LEU A 109 12.74 -0.84 10.03
CA LEU A 109 12.53 -1.52 8.74
C LEU A 109 12.59 -0.55 7.57
N CYS A 110 11.92 0.60 7.68
CA CYS A 110 12.00 1.66 6.68
C CYS A 110 13.45 2.11 6.47
N ALA A 111 14.17 2.41 7.55
CA ALA A 111 15.57 2.82 7.47
C ALA A 111 16.47 1.75 6.85
N CYS A 112 16.32 0.48 7.26
CA CYS A 112 17.12 -0.63 6.75
C CYS A 112 16.89 -0.90 5.25
N LYS A 113 15.67 -0.70 4.77
CA LYS A 113 15.29 -0.93 3.37
C LYS A 113 15.37 0.33 2.50
N GLY A 114 15.69 1.48 3.08
CA GLY A 114 15.74 2.76 2.37
C GLY A 114 14.36 3.30 1.98
N TYR A 115 13.31 2.94 2.72
CA TYR A 115 11.96 3.46 2.50
C TYR A 115 11.81 4.79 3.23
N ASP A 116 11.38 5.82 2.49
CA ASP A 116 11.05 7.12 3.06
C ASP A 116 9.53 7.23 3.24
N PRO A 117 9.02 7.36 4.48
CA PRO A 117 7.59 7.57 4.72
C PRO A 117 7.02 8.81 3.99
N ASN A 118 7.85 9.82 3.69
CA ASN A 118 7.41 11.00 2.94
C ASN A 118 7.05 10.68 1.49
N ASN A 119 7.56 9.58 0.92
CA ASN A 119 7.23 9.16 -0.45
C ASN A 119 5.71 9.03 -0.65
N VAL A 120 4.99 8.51 0.36
CA VAL A 120 3.53 8.35 0.33
C VAL A 120 2.81 9.70 0.35
N ILE A 121 3.33 10.67 1.09
CA ILE A 121 2.74 12.00 1.26
C ILE A 121 2.91 12.82 -0.03
N GLU A 122 4.05 12.66 -0.70
CA GLU A 122 4.48 13.44 -1.86
C GLU A 122 4.34 12.67 -3.19
N LEU A 123 3.43 11.68 -3.24
CA LEU A 123 3.19 10.86 -4.44
C LEU A 123 2.82 11.66 -5.69
N ASP A 124 2.16 12.80 -5.51
CA ASP A 124 1.82 13.73 -6.57
C ASP A 124 3.06 14.29 -7.27
N LYS A 125 4.16 14.54 -6.54
CA LYS A 125 5.41 15.04 -7.12
C LYS A 125 6.01 14.09 -8.15
N PHE A 126 5.82 12.78 -7.98
CA PHE A 126 6.30 11.79 -8.95
C PHE A 126 5.55 11.87 -10.28
N LEU A 127 4.36 12.47 -10.31
CA LEU A 127 3.53 12.58 -11.52
C LEU A 127 3.70 13.91 -12.26
N GLU A 128 4.36 14.91 -11.68
CA GLU A 128 4.53 16.25 -12.28
C GLU A 128 5.20 16.20 -13.67
N ARG A 129 5.96 15.14 -13.95
CA ARG A 129 6.64 14.93 -15.23
C ARG A 129 5.88 13.94 -16.12
N GLY A 130 4.94 14.47 -16.88
CA GLY A 130 4.22 13.71 -17.90
C GLY A 130 2.77 13.41 -17.55
N PHE A 131 2.27 13.92 -16.44
CA PHE A 131 0.84 13.90 -16.12
C PHE A 131 0.31 15.31 -15.85
N PHE A 132 -0.98 15.49 -16.04
CA PHE A 132 -1.72 16.70 -15.71
C PHE A 132 -3.00 16.36 -14.93
N GLY A 133 -3.65 17.40 -14.39
CA GLY A 133 -4.87 17.22 -13.59
C GLY A 133 -4.63 16.44 -12.30
N ILE A 134 -3.42 16.54 -11.74
CA ILE A 134 -3.02 15.82 -10.53
C ILE A 134 -3.87 16.27 -9.35
N LYS A 135 -4.51 15.32 -8.68
CA LYS A 135 -5.26 15.54 -7.44
C LYS A 135 -4.71 14.64 -6.35
N ASN A 136 -4.37 15.23 -5.22
CA ASN A 136 -3.92 14.52 -4.02
C ASN A 136 -4.99 14.70 -2.94
N SER A 137 -5.65 13.61 -2.57
CA SER A 137 -6.69 13.57 -1.55
C SER A 137 -6.23 12.73 -0.37
N LYS A 138 -6.55 13.19 0.84
CA LYS A 138 -6.16 12.51 2.08
C LYS A 138 -7.41 12.11 2.87
N LEU A 139 -7.44 10.85 3.30
CA LEU A 139 -8.45 10.31 4.20
C LEU A 139 -7.80 9.83 5.49
N SER A 140 -8.30 10.27 6.64
CA SER A 140 -7.83 9.79 7.94
C SER A 140 -8.73 8.66 8.44
N ILE A 141 -8.15 7.49 8.70
CA ILE A 141 -8.85 6.30 9.18
C ILE A 141 -8.47 6.05 10.64
N PRO A 142 -9.42 6.23 11.58
CA PRO A 142 -9.17 5.88 12.98
C PRO A 142 -8.94 4.39 13.17
N ILE A 143 -8.12 4.03 14.14
CA ILE A 143 -7.76 2.65 14.44
C ILE A 143 -8.61 2.17 15.62
N GLY A 144 -9.44 1.15 15.38
CA GLY A 144 -10.34 0.57 16.38
C GLY A 144 -11.78 1.08 16.35
N GLY A 145 -12.59 0.56 17.28
CA GLY A 145 -14.04 0.69 17.26
C GLY A 145 -14.63 2.08 17.49
N PHE A 146 -13.84 3.07 17.93
CA PHE A 146 -14.33 4.43 18.18
C PHE A 146 -14.97 5.06 16.93
N SER A 147 -14.48 4.73 15.73
CA SER A 147 -15.03 5.23 14.46
C SER A 147 -16.07 4.32 13.82
N GLY A 148 -16.54 3.32 14.56
CA GLY A 148 -17.44 2.29 14.07
C GLY A 148 -16.74 1.33 13.10
N LYS A 149 -17.52 0.77 12.17
CA LYS A 149 -17.10 -0.42 11.42
C LYS A 149 -15.83 -0.24 10.57
N ILE A 150 -15.59 0.96 10.05
CA ILE A 150 -14.41 1.25 9.23
C ILE A 150 -13.12 1.09 10.07
N GLY A 151 -13.09 1.64 11.28
CA GLY A 151 -11.91 1.53 12.15
C GLY A 151 -11.71 0.13 12.71
N GLU A 152 -12.78 -0.65 12.91
CA GLU A 152 -12.69 -2.08 13.25
C GLU A 152 -12.05 -2.88 12.14
N LEU A 153 -12.55 -2.73 10.90
CA LEU A 153 -11.99 -3.42 9.73
C LEU A 153 -10.54 -3.01 9.46
N TYR A 154 -10.21 -1.73 9.66
CA TYR A 154 -8.83 -1.28 9.55
C TYR A 154 -7.95 -1.89 10.65
N ALA A 155 -8.43 -2.01 11.89
CA ALA A 155 -7.68 -2.67 12.96
C ALA A 155 -7.43 -4.16 12.66
N GLU A 156 -8.40 -4.88 12.10
CA GLU A 156 -8.21 -6.25 11.62
C GLU A 156 -7.14 -6.33 10.52
N ALA A 157 -7.22 -5.45 9.51
CA ALA A 157 -6.22 -5.36 8.45
C ALA A 157 -4.82 -5.00 8.99
N PHE A 158 -4.75 -4.11 9.97
CA PHE A 158 -3.50 -3.73 10.63
C PHE A 158 -2.88 -4.92 11.36
N ILE A 159 -3.67 -5.72 12.09
CA ILE A 159 -3.19 -6.95 12.73
C ILE A 159 -2.64 -7.92 11.67
N CYS A 160 -3.36 -8.15 10.57
CA CYS A 160 -2.89 -8.98 9.45
C CYS A 160 -1.59 -8.46 8.83
N ALA A 161 -1.41 -7.14 8.71
CA ALA A 161 -0.16 -6.58 8.22
C ALA A 161 0.99 -6.82 9.22
N VAL A 162 0.76 -6.65 10.52
CA VAL A 162 1.79 -6.84 11.56
C VAL A 162 2.18 -8.32 11.71
N THR A 163 1.28 -9.28 11.50
CA THR A 163 1.65 -10.70 11.56
C THR A 163 2.68 -11.09 10.50
N THR A 164 2.74 -10.38 9.36
CA THR A 164 3.77 -10.61 8.33
C THR A 164 5.19 -10.29 8.80
N ILE A 165 5.33 -9.44 9.83
CA ILE A 165 6.61 -9.07 10.44
C ILE A 165 6.80 -9.68 11.84
N ALA A 166 5.98 -10.67 12.22
CA ALA A 166 6.05 -11.30 13.54
C ALA A 166 7.45 -11.87 13.84
N SER A 167 8.14 -12.45 12.85
CA SER A 167 9.53 -12.93 13.00
C SER A 167 10.50 -11.81 13.41
N VAL A 168 10.32 -10.60 12.87
CA VAL A 168 11.12 -9.42 13.24
C VAL A 168 10.82 -9.00 14.68
N MET A 169 9.55 -9.06 15.10
CA MET A 169 9.18 -8.79 16.49
C MET A 169 9.83 -9.78 17.46
N LYS A 170 9.84 -11.07 17.13
CA LYS A 170 10.50 -12.11 17.95
C LYS A 170 11.98 -11.81 18.12
N GLU A 171 12.67 -11.51 17.03
CA GLU A 171 14.11 -11.25 17.04
C GLU A 171 14.46 -9.94 17.76
N LYS A 172 13.75 -8.84 17.44
CA LYS A 172 14.12 -7.50 17.91
C LYS A 172 13.57 -7.16 19.29
N LEU A 173 12.45 -7.76 19.69
CA LEU A 173 11.81 -7.50 20.98
C LEU A 173 11.89 -8.68 21.95
N ASN A 174 12.51 -9.80 21.55
CA ASN A 174 12.56 -11.05 22.32
C ASN A 174 11.18 -11.55 22.75
N MET A 175 10.16 -11.35 21.91
CA MET A 175 8.80 -11.78 22.19
C MET A 175 8.54 -13.20 21.66
N THR A 176 7.73 -13.96 22.37
CA THR A 176 7.16 -15.23 21.92
C THR A 176 5.92 -15.01 21.06
N ASP A 177 5.48 -16.05 20.33
CA ASP A 177 4.21 -15.99 19.57
C ASP A 177 3.02 -15.60 20.45
N LYS A 178 2.97 -16.16 21.67
CA LYS A 178 1.91 -15.87 22.64
C LYS A 178 1.93 -14.40 23.07
N GLU A 179 3.11 -13.85 23.39
CA GLU A 179 3.22 -12.44 23.76
C GLU A 179 2.86 -11.51 22.60
N ILE A 180 3.15 -11.88 21.35
CA ILE A 180 2.71 -11.12 20.17
C ILE A 180 1.18 -11.16 20.05
N GLN A 181 0.57 -12.35 20.20
CA GLN A 181 -0.87 -12.52 20.15
C GLN A 181 -1.61 -11.75 21.24
N GLU A 182 -1.03 -11.63 22.45
CA GLU A 182 -1.59 -10.86 23.56
C GLU A 182 -1.37 -9.34 23.37
N TYR A 183 -0.20 -8.96 22.86
CA TYR A 183 0.18 -7.56 22.67
C TYR A 183 -0.65 -6.86 21.58
N LEU A 184 -0.99 -7.53 20.47
CA LEU A 184 -1.66 -6.87 19.34
C LEU A 184 -3.06 -6.33 19.69
N PRO A 185 -3.97 -7.10 20.32
CA PRO A 185 -5.25 -6.59 20.78
C PRO A 185 -5.11 -5.46 21.81
N GLU A 186 -4.20 -5.60 22.78
CA GLU A 186 -3.92 -4.55 23.78
C GLU A 186 -3.44 -3.25 23.10
N CYS A 187 -2.55 -3.38 22.10
CA CYS A 187 -2.03 -2.26 21.34
C CYS A 187 -3.15 -1.54 20.58
N ILE A 188 -4.05 -2.29 19.93
CA ILE A 188 -5.22 -1.72 19.23
C ILE A 188 -6.15 -1.01 20.21
N GLU A 189 -6.44 -1.59 21.38
CA GLU A 189 -7.28 -0.96 22.40
C GLU A 189 -6.70 0.39 22.85
N LYS A 190 -5.39 0.44 23.13
CA LYS A 190 -4.72 1.70 23.51
C LYS A 190 -4.72 2.73 22.39
N LEU A 191 -4.48 2.31 21.14
CA LEU A 191 -4.56 3.19 19.98
C LEU A 191 -5.98 3.76 19.81
N ASN A 192 -7.00 2.92 20.01
CA ASN A 192 -8.40 3.32 19.95
C ASN A 192 -8.75 4.37 21.03
N ILE A 193 -8.33 4.14 22.28
CA ILE A 193 -8.53 5.11 23.39
C ILE A 193 -7.84 6.44 23.09
N ALA A 194 -6.65 6.39 22.49
CA ALA A 194 -5.88 7.57 22.12
C ALA A 194 -6.41 8.29 20.86
N LEU A 195 -7.49 7.79 20.24
CA LEU A 195 -8.02 8.29 18.97
C LEU A 195 -6.94 8.33 17.88
N ALA A 196 -6.10 7.29 17.86
CA ALA A 196 -5.05 7.13 16.86
C ALA A 196 -5.66 6.85 15.49
N TYR A 197 -4.99 7.31 14.44
CA TYR A 197 -5.44 7.16 13.06
C TYR A 197 -4.25 7.02 12.10
N THR A 198 -4.48 6.39 10.96
CA THR A 198 -3.57 6.47 9.81
C THR A 198 -4.12 7.46 8.77
N ASN A 199 -3.26 7.92 7.88
CA ASN A 199 -3.70 8.61 6.67
C ASN A 199 -3.58 7.68 5.47
N ILE A 200 -4.55 7.76 4.57
CA ILE A 200 -4.51 7.14 3.25
C ILE A 200 -4.53 8.25 2.23
N TYR A 201 -3.62 8.19 1.26
CA TYR A 201 -3.49 9.15 0.18
C TYR A 201 -4.00 8.52 -1.11
N LEU A 202 -4.96 9.22 -1.74
CA LEU A 202 -5.48 8.92 -3.05
C LEU A 202 -4.95 9.98 -4.02
N VAL A 203 -4.05 9.57 -4.91
CA VAL A 203 -3.52 10.42 -5.96
C VAL A 203 -4.08 9.97 -7.30
N THR A 204 -4.64 10.91 -8.06
CA THR A 204 -5.15 10.65 -9.42
C THR A 204 -4.54 11.64 -10.39
N ALA A 205 -4.27 11.19 -11.61
CA ALA A 205 -3.79 12.07 -12.68
C ALA A 205 -4.10 11.49 -14.07
N THR A 206 -3.87 12.29 -15.11
CA THR A 206 -4.05 11.92 -16.52
C THR A 206 -2.73 12.05 -17.27
N LYS A 207 -2.35 11.04 -18.07
CA LYS A 207 -1.12 11.07 -18.87
C LYS A 207 -1.21 12.15 -19.95
N SER A 208 -0.13 12.93 -20.08
CA SER A 208 0.00 13.98 -21.09
C SER A 208 0.14 13.39 -22.49
N PHE A 209 -0.14 14.22 -23.51
CA PHE A 209 0.02 13.86 -24.93
C PHE A 209 1.48 13.88 -25.38
#